data_AF-A0A1X6MYM6-F1
#
_entry.id   AF-A0A1X6MYM6-F1
#
_cell.length_a   1.000
_cell.length_b   1.000
_cell.length_c   1.000
_cell.angle_alpha   90.00
_cell.angle_beta   90.00
_cell.angle_gamma   90.00
#
_symmetry.space_group_name_H-M   'P 1'
#
loop_
_entity.id
_entity.type
_entity.pdbx_description
1 polymer ?
#
loop_
_entity_poly.entity_id
_entity_poly.type
_entity_poly.pdbx_seq_one_letter_code
_entity_poly.pdbx_strand_id
1 'polypeptide(L)'
;MTTEAIQCLWGPCGYPLEDCTPAGLARHLKEYHFDDVINQWDDRSRGLCQWSTNGRPCGKEMLYEGYGKHIASVHLGSIARICQRCNRKFARIDSLQRHLRQSCRGMSV
;
A
#
# COMPACT_ATOMS: atom_id res chain seq x y z
N MET A 1 11.54 -22.43 9.81
CA MET A 1 10.55 -21.84 8.89
C MET A 1 11.08 -20.46 8.53
N THR A 2 11.64 -20.28 7.34
CA THR A 2 12.15 -18.99 6.88
C THR A 2 10.96 -18.09 6.54
N THR A 3 10.77 -17.00 7.28
CA THR A 3 9.81 -15.96 6.90
C THR A 3 10.27 -15.40 5.55
N GLU A 4 9.54 -15.62 4.47
CA GLU A 4 9.87 -15.01 3.19
C GLU A 4 9.77 -13.49 3.33
N ALA A 5 10.85 -12.79 3.00
CA ALA A 5 10.89 -11.34 3.04
C ALA A 5 9.99 -10.78 1.93
N ILE A 6 9.17 -9.78 2.26
CA ILE A 6 8.36 -9.06 1.27
C ILE A 6 9.32 -8.24 0.40
N GLN A 7 9.20 -8.36 -0.92
CA GLN A 7 10.05 -7.63 -1.87
C GLN A 7 9.30 -6.45 -2.50
N CYS A 8 10.06 -5.41 -2.86
CA CYS A 8 9.55 -4.30 -3.65
C CYS A 8 9.37 -4.74 -5.11
N LEU A 9 8.14 -4.60 -5.62
CA LEU A 9 7.82 -4.92 -7.01
C LEU A 9 7.59 -3.65 -7.85
N TRP A 10 8.16 -2.51 -7.44
CA TRP A 10 8.15 -1.29 -8.21
C TRP A 10 9.10 -1.40 -9.40
N GLY A 11 8.57 -1.42 -10.63
CA GLY A 11 9.38 -1.65 -11.83
C GLY A 11 10.25 -2.92 -11.68
N PRO A 12 11.57 -2.86 -11.94
CA PRO A 12 12.49 -4.00 -11.81
C PRO A 12 13.14 -4.16 -10.42
N CYS A 13 12.65 -3.47 -9.37
CA CYS A 13 13.37 -3.29 -8.09
C CYS A 13 13.86 -4.57 -7.38
N GLY A 14 12.95 -5.37 -6.81
CA GLY A 14 13.29 -6.59 -6.08
C GLY A 14 13.88 -6.43 -4.67
N TYR A 15 14.17 -5.22 -4.20
CA TYR A 15 14.75 -5.01 -2.87
C TYR A 15 13.82 -5.48 -1.73
N PRO A 16 14.33 -6.17 -0.70
CA PRO A 16 13.53 -6.51 0.47
C PRO A 16 12.97 -5.27 1.18
N LEU A 17 11.73 -5.36 1.62
CA LEU A 17 11.03 -4.31 2.37
C LEU A 17 10.96 -4.68 3.85
N GLU A 18 11.67 -3.93 4.68
CA GLU A 18 11.65 -4.08 6.13
C GLU A 18 10.42 -3.42 6.78
N ASP A 19 9.97 -2.29 6.21
CA ASP A 19 8.85 -1.51 6.69
C ASP A 19 7.77 -1.39 5.60
N CYS A 20 6.74 -2.20 5.72
CA CYS A 20 5.59 -2.20 4.82
C CYS A 20 4.48 -1.23 5.25
N THR A 21 4.73 -0.30 6.19
CA THR A 21 3.80 0.79 6.49
C THR A 21 3.78 1.82 5.36
N PRO A 22 2.73 2.66 5.24
CA PRO A 22 2.69 3.72 4.23
C PRO A 22 3.90 4.66 4.27
N ALA A 23 4.41 4.97 5.47
CA ALA A 23 5.57 5.84 5.65
C ALA A 23 6.87 5.14 5.22
N GLY A 24 7.07 3.88 5.63
CA GLY A 24 8.22 3.07 5.20
C GLY A 24 8.30 2.90 3.69
N LEU A 25 7.16 2.60 3.06
CA LEU A 25 7.08 2.47 1.59
C LEU A 25 7.33 3.80 0.89
N ALA A 26 6.77 4.92 1.38
CA ALA A 26 7.03 6.23 0.80
C ALA A 26 8.52 6.60 0.91
N ARG A 27 9.17 6.29 2.04
CA ARG A 27 10.61 6.49 2.22
C ARG A 27 11.42 5.62 1.26
N HIS A 28 11.11 4.33 1.14
CA HIS A 28 11.76 3.45 0.16
C HIS A 28 11.61 3.98 -1.28
N LEU A 29 10.43 4.46 -1.66
CA LEU A 29 10.25 5.06 -2.99
C LEU A 29 11.16 6.26 -3.18
N LYS A 30 11.16 7.21 -2.25
CA LYS A 30 12.00 8.41 -2.30
C LYS A 30 13.49 8.09 -2.43
N GLU A 31 13.97 7.07 -1.72
CA GLU A 31 15.39 6.71 -1.67
C GLU A 31 15.86 5.90 -2.89
N TYR A 32 15.00 5.06 -3.47
CA TYR A 32 15.40 4.07 -4.48
C TYR A 32 14.86 4.35 -5.89
N HIS A 33 13.77 5.12 -6.02
CA HIS A 33 13.02 5.27 -7.28
C HIS A 33 12.86 6.74 -7.70
N PHE A 34 13.30 7.67 -6.86
CA PHE A 34 13.27 9.10 -7.12
C PHE A 34 14.67 9.67 -6.82
N ASP A 35 15.04 10.72 -7.54
CA ASP A 35 16.33 11.39 -7.40
C ASP A 35 16.16 12.89 -7.63
N ASP A 36 17.08 13.73 -7.13
CA ASP A 36 16.91 15.18 -7.17
C ASP A 36 17.12 15.82 -8.55
N VAL A 37 17.46 15.05 -9.58
CA VAL A 37 17.89 15.56 -10.89
C VAL A 37 16.91 15.23 -12.01
N ILE A 38 16.54 13.96 -12.16
CA ILE A 38 15.72 13.42 -13.25
C ILE A 38 14.31 13.12 -12.76
N ASN A 39 14.17 12.49 -11.59
CA ASN A 39 12.89 12.03 -11.06
C ASN A 39 12.64 12.60 -9.66
N GLN A 40 12.52 13.93 -9.55
CA GLN A 40 12.32 14.59 -8.26
C GLN A 40 11.00 14.18 -7.61
N TRP A 41 11.06 13.85 -6.32
CA TRP A 41 9.84 13.65 -5.53
C TRP A 41 9.23 14.99 -5.13
N ASP A 42 8.02 15.25 -5.62
CA ASP A 42 7.14 16.32 -5.15
C ASP A 42 5.77 15.74 -4.80
N ASP A 43 5.31 15.98 -3.58
CA ASP A 43 4.02 15.47 -3.07
C ASP A 43 2.83 15.90 -3.95
N ARG A 44 2.94 17.03 -4.66
CA ARG A 44 1.89 17.56 -5.56
C ARG A 44 2.00 17.03 -6.98
N SER A 45 3.11 16.41 -7.33
CA SER A 45 3.32 15.82 -8.65
C SER A 45 2.51 14.53 -8.80
N ARG A 46 2.10 14.25 -10.04
CA ARG A 46 1.30 13.07 -10.38
C ARG A 46 2.11 12.10 -11.21
N GLY A 47 1.85 10.81 -11.04
CA GLY A 47 2.40 9.78 -11.91
C GLY A 47 1.72 8.45 -11.70
N LEU A 48 2.22 7.45 -12.44
CA LEU A 48 1.68 6.10 -12.45
C LEU A 48 2.33 5.24 -11.36
N CYS A 49 1.51 4.48 -10.64
CA CYS A 49 2.02 3.39 -9.81
C CYS A 49 2.70 2.33 -10.69
N GLN A 50 4.00 2.12 -10.50
CA GLN A 50 4.78 1.13 -11.25
C GLN A 50 4.88 -0.23 -10.55
N TRP A 51 4.14 -0.42 -9.46
CA TRP A 51 4.10 -1.71 -8.78
C TRP A 51 3.54 -2.80 -9.69
N SER A 52 4.23 -3.93 -9.77
CA SER A 52 3.83 -5.07 -10.59
C SER A 52 3.22 -6.19 -9.75
N THR A 53 2.10 -6.74 -10.19
CA THR A 53 1.47 -7.92 -9.59
C THR A 53 1.30 -8.97 -10.68
N ASN A 54 1.87 -10.16 -10.49
CA ASN A 54 1.87 -11.25 -11.48
C ASN A 54 2.35 -10.78 -12.87
N GLY A 55 3.45 -10.02 -12.89
CA GLY A 55 4.04 -9.51 -14.13
C GLY A 55 3.27 -8.39 -14.83
N ARG A 56 2.22 -7.84 -14.21
CA ARG A 56 1.44 -6.72 -14.76
C ARG A 56 1.60 -5.46 -13.92
N PRO A 57 1.98 -4.31 -14.52
CA PRO A 57 2.07 -3.05 -13.80
C PRO A 57 0.68 -2.55 -13.40
N CYS A 58 0.59 -1.92 -12.23
CA CYS A 58 -0.64 -1.34 -11.72
C CYS A 58 -1.16 -0.21 -12.61
N GLY A 59 -0.29 0.75 -12.97
CA GLY A 59 -0.62 1.84 -13.89
C GLY A 59 -1.61 2.86 -13.36
N LYS A 60 -1.97 2.82 -12.06
CA LYS A 60 -2.90 3.79 -11.48
C LYS A 60 -2.24 5.15 -11.32
N GLU A 61 -2.79 6.18 -11.96
CA GLU A 61 -2.33 7.56 -11.76
C GLU A 61 -2.81 8.13 -10.41
N MET A 62 -1.89 8.76 -9.67
CA MET A 62 -2.15 9.47 -8.42
C MET A 62 -1.05 10.48 -8.09
N LEU A 63 -1.28 11.28 -7.04
CA LEU A 63 -0.24 12.13 -6.45
C LEU A 63 0.85 11.26 -5.82
N TYR A 64 2.10 11.72 -5.86
CA TYR A 64 3.23 10.97 -5.32
C TYR A 64 3.08 10.70 -3.81
N GLU A 65 2.55 11.66 -3.05
CA GLU A 65 2.24 11.48 -1.62
C GLU A 65 1.33 10.26 -1.35
N GLY A 66 0.55 9.84 -2.35
CA GLY A 66 -0.37 8.72 -2.28
C GLY A 66 0.27 7.35 -2.46
N TYR A 67 1.47 7.25 -3.04
CA TYR A 67 2.04 5.96 -3.46
C TYR A 67 2.22 4.99 -2.30
N GLY A 68 2.84 5.42 -1.19
CA GLY A 68 3.09 4.53 -0.05
C GLY A 68 1.81 3.94 0.52
N LYS A 69 0.76 4.76 0.66
CA LYS A 69 -0.56 4.32 1.13
C LYS A 69 -1.26 3.40 0.13
N HIS A 70 -1.13 3.68 -1.16
CA HIS A 70 -1.69 2.85 -2.22
C HIS A 70 -1.05 1.47 -2.22
N ILE A 71 0.28 1.38 -2.21
CA ILE A 71 1.01 0.11 -2.16
C ILE A 71 0.63 -0.70 -0.91
N ALA A 72 0.65 -0.07 0.26
CA ALA A 72 0.28 -0.72 1.53
C ALA A 72 -1.14 -1.32 1.51
N SER A 73 -2.11 -0.65 0.88
CA SER A 73 -3.51 -1.08 0.89
C SER A 73 -3.91 -2.01 -0.25
N VAL A 74 -3.35 -1.79 -1.45
CA VAL A 74 -3.76 -2.47 -2.68
C VAL A 74 -2.86 -3.66 -3.00
N HIS A 75 -1.55 -3.53 -2.81
CA HIS A 75 -0.59 -4.55 -3.23
C HIS A 75 -0.15 -5.44 -2.08
N LEU A 76 0.24 -4.84 -0.95
CA LEU A 76 0.74 -5.59 0.19
C LEU A 76 -0.38 -6.00 1.16
N GLY A 77 -1.46 -5.22 1.21
CA GLY A 77 -2.51 -5.40 2.21
C GLY A 77 -2.02 -5.26 3.66
N SER A 78 -0.84 -4.66 3.87
CA SER A 78 -0.16 -4.53 5.17
C SER A 78 -0.95 -3.69 6.18
N ILE A 79 -1.83 -2.81 5.68
CA ILE A 79 -2.73 -1.98 6.50
C ILE A 79 -4.19 -2.45 6.49
N ALA A 80 -4.46 -3.63 5.94
CA ALA A 80 -5.79 -4.22 5.95
C ALA A 80 -6.24 -4.53 7.39
N ARG A 81 -7.54 -4.37 7.64
CA ARG A 81 -8.16 -4.58 8.95
C ARG A 81 -9.33 -5.54 8.83
N ILE A 82 -9.49 -6.42 9.81
CA ILE A 82 -10.60 -7.38 9.86
C ILE A 82 -11.59 -6.91 10.92
N CYS A 83 -12.86 -6.85 10.55
CA CYS A 83 -13.93 -6.61 11.52
C CYS A 83 -14.07 -7.81 12.44
N GLN A 84 -13.85 -7.63 13.74
CA GLN A 84 -13.96 -8.72 14.72
C GLN A 84 -15.41 -9.20 14.94
N ARG A 85 -16.41 -8.45 14.48
CA ARG A 85 -17.84 -8.80 14.65
C ARG A 85 -18.41 -9.65 13.51
N CYS A 86 -17.95 -9.44 12.28
CA CYS A 86 -18.49 -10.10 11.08
C CYS A 86 -17.40 -10.76 10.22
N ASN A 87 -16.14 -10.72 10.67
CA ASN A 87 -14.95 -11.23 10.02
C ASN A 87 -14.65 -10.65 8.61
N ARG A 88 -15.34 -9.58 8.20
CA ARG A 88 -15.10 -8.95 6.89
C ARG A 88 -13.77 -8.20 6.88
N LYS A 89 -12.96 -8.42 5.84
CA LYS A 89 -11.70 -7.73 5.59
C LYS A 89 -11.94 -6.39 4.88
N PHE A 90 -11.25 -5.36 5.34
CA PHE A 90 -11.25 -4.01 4.77
C PHE A 90 -9.81 -3.60 4.47
N ALA A 91 -9.58 -2.94 3.34
CA ALA A 91 -8.24 -2.52 2.94
C ALA A 91 -7.61 -1.48 3.88
N ARG A 92 -8.43 -0.75 4.67
CA ARG A 92 -8.01 0.35 5.54
C ARG A 92 -8.91 0.51 6.77
N ILE A 93 -8.40 1.21 7.78
CA ILE A 93 -9.10 1.46 9.06
C ILE A 93 -10.34 2.34 8.94
N ASP A 94 -10.31 3.40 8.14
CA ASP A 94 -11.46 4.29 7.94
C ASP A 94 -12.64 3.57 7.28
N SER A 95 -12.35 2.68 6.34
CA SER A 95 -13.35 1.79 5.73
C SER A 95 -13.99 0.86 6.77
N LEU A 96 -13.18 0.26 7.66
CA LEU A 96 -13.69 -0.55 8.77
C LEU A 96 -14.52 0.31 9.75
N GLN A 97 -14.08 1.52 10.07
CA GLN A 97 -14.78 2.40 11.01
C GLN A 97 -16.15 2.84 10.46
N ARG A 98 -16.23 3.17 9.17
CA ARG A 98 -17.50 3.43 8.49
C ARG A 98 -18.39 2.19 8.51
N HIS A 99 -17.82 1.01 8.25
CA HIS A 99 -18.56 -0.24 8.35
C HIS A 99 -19.13 -0.47 9.75
N LEU A 100 -18.32 -0.32 10.80
CA LEU A 100 -18.74 -0.49 12.19
C LEU A 100 -19.89 0.43 12.58
N ARG A 101 -19.89 1.68 12.11
CA ARG A 101 -20.95 2.65 12.39
C ARG A 101 -22.26 2.40 11.64
N GLN A 102 -22.20 1.90 10.41
CA GLN A 102 -23.34 1.97 9.49
C GLN A 102 -23.88 0.61 9.03
N SER A 103 -23.05 -0.43 8.98
CA SER A 103 -23.39 -1.67 8.26
C SER A 103 -22.94 -2.95 8.96
N CYS A 104 -22.29 -2.84 10.12
CA CYS A 104 -21.80 -4.01 10.85
C CYS A 104 -22.93 -4.71 11.61
N ARG A 105 -23.56 -5.66 10.92
CA ARG A 105 -24.47 -6.64 11.51
C ARG A 105 -23.66 -7.89 11.86
N GLY A 106 -22.86 -7.82 12.92
CA GLY A 106 -22.23 -9.02 13.47
C GLY A 106 -23.23 -9.76 14.35
N MET A 107 -23.30 -11.09 14.21
CA MET A 107 -24.14 -11.98 15.02
C MET A 107 -23.96 -11.61 16.50
N SER A 108 -25.07 -11.27 17.14
CA SER A 108 -25.20 -11.34 18.60
C SER A 108 -24.83 -12.77 19.00
N VAL A 109 -23.76 -12.91 19.80
CA VAL A 109 -23.66 -14.08 20.67
C VAL A 109 -24.78 -13.98 21.71
#